data_AF-R1EU54-F1
#
_entry.id   AF-R1EU54-F1
#
_cell.length_a   1.000
_cell.length_b   1.000
_cell.length_c   1.000
_cell.angle_alpha   90.00
_cell.angle_beta   90.00
_cell.angle_gamma   90.00
#
_symmetry.space_group_name_H-M   'P 1'
#
loop_
_entity.id
_entity.type
_entity.pdbx_description
1 polymer ?
#
loop_
_entity_poly.entity_id
_entity_poly.type
_entity_poly.pdbx_seq_one_letter_code
_entity_poly.pdbx_strand_id
1 'polypeptide(L)'
;MAVEKSSVSELIEMDWNYLNRVSWRQKIIQDHPETVVGAEDICEPAINEFYTWLLGTYLPTRFPRMFRLSTAQKGVTNVLRSLVTGEEFCLDPPEKPVDALKIVGRLVDDDFQFLVRSEDGDGYVLKGIVTCCPSGFDMSKKINLKLRDIHKPIPGYKEKLEKSMDRFFDRLEVGTFVKRVNWTITTSNELFTPSGTHLYEGEEMPEVEIDINQVSF
;
A
#
# COMPACT_ATOMS: atom_id res chain seq x y z
N MET A 1 -6.34 12.81 16.85
CA MET A 1 -6.42 11.43 16.33
C MET A 1 -5.18 10.69 16.77
N ALA A 2 -5.36 9.59 17.51
CA ALA A 2 -4.29 8.86 18.14
C ALA A 2 -4.01 7.55 17.39
N VAL A 3 -2.79 7.05 17.56
CA VAL A 3 -2.41 5.68 17.19
C VAL A 3 -3.14 4.72 18.12
N GLU A 4 -3.76 3.67 17.60
CA GLU A 4 -4.50 2.68 18.39
C GLU A 4 -4.15 1.25 18.00
N LYS A 5 -4.27 0.33 18.98
CA LYS A 5 -4.13 -1.11 18.70
C LYS A 5 -5.29 -1.57 17.82
N SER A 6 -4.98 -2.40 16.86
CA SER A 6 -5.92 -3.01 15.93
C SER A 6 -5.88 -4.54 16.06
N SER A 7 -6.78 -5.22 15.35
CA SER A 7 -6.73 -6.66 15.19
C SER A 7 -6.35 -7.02 13.75
N VAL A 8 -5.82 -8.23 13.56
CA VAL A 8 -5.53 -8.74 12.20
C VAL A 8 -6.78 -8.72 11.31
N SER A 9 -7.98 -8.91 11.89
CA SER A 9 -9.24 -8.88 11.15
C SER A 9 -9.62 -7.50 10.59
N GLU A 10 -8.95 -6.44 11.03
CA GLU A 10 -9.12 -5.05 10.55
C GLU A 10 -7.91 -4.58 9.72
N LEU A 11 -7.03 -5.50 9.29
CA LEU A 11 -5.85 -5.15 8.49
C LEU A 11 -6.22 -4.62 7.09
N ILE A 12 -7.16 -5.28 6.42
CA ILE A 12 -7.63 -4.92 5.08
C ILE A 12 -9.13 -4.68 5.15
N GLU A 13 -9.56 -3.55 4.61
CA GLU A 13 -10.97 -3.21 4.48
C GLU A 13 -11.48 -3.64 3.09
N MET A 14 -12.66 -4.24 3.06
CA MET A 14 -13.35 -4.58 1.82
C MET A 14 -14.78 -4.08 1.90
N ASP A 15 -15.20 -3.38 0.85
CA ASP A 15 -16.54 -2.82 0.74
C ASP A 15 -17.22 -3.29 -0.56
N TRP A 16 -18.36 -2.68 -0.87
CA TRP A 16 -19.14 -2.98 -2.07
C TRP A 16 -18.48 -2.47 -3.37
N ASN A 17 -17.49 -1.58 -3.29
CA ASN A 17 -16.75 -1.05 -4.43
C ASN A 17 -15.60 -1.95 -4.86
N TYR A 18 -15.25 -2.97 -4.07
CA TYR A 18 -14.08 -3.83 -4.28
C TYR A 18 -13.84 -4.22 -5.75
N LEU A 19 -14.84 -4.77 -6.45
CA LEU A 19 -14.66 -5.20 -7.85
C LEU A 19 -14.26 -4.04 -8.77
N ASN A 20 -14.94 -2.90 -8.65
CA ASN A 20 -14.63 -1.70 -9.43
C ASN A 20 -13.23 -1.21 -9.11
N ARG A 21 -12.86 -1.21 -7.83
CA ARG A 21 -11.59 -0.72 -7.33
C ARG A 21 -10.41 -1.57 -7.77
N VAL A 22 -10.47 -2.90 -7.62
CA VAL A 22 -9.38 -3.78 -8.10
C VAL A 22 -9.26 -3.79 -9.62
N SER A 23 -10.38 -3.65 -10.35
CA SER A 23 -10.37 -3.49 -11.82
C SER A 23 -9.72 -2.18 -12.24
N TRP A 24 -9.95 -1.09 -11.49
CA TRP A 24 -9.28 0.19 -11.69
C TRP A 24 -7.79 0.10 -11.33
N ARG A 25 -7.43 -0.51 -10.20
CA ARG A 25 -6.04 -0.73 -9.79
C ARG A 25 -5.26 -1.55 -10.82
N GLN A 26 -5.87 -2.57 -11.41
CA GLN A 26 -5.29 -3.35 -12.51
C GLN A 26 -4.86 -2.45 -13.67
N LYS A 27 -5.71 -1.51 -14.09
CA LYS A 27 -5.39 -0.53 -15.14
C LYS A 27 -4.29 0.43 -14.70
N ILE A 28 -4.40 1.00 -13.50
CA ILE A 28 -3.37 1.92 -12.97
C ILE A 28 -1.99 1.26 -12.88
N ILE A 29 -1.91 0.01 -12.44
CA ILE A 29 -0.65 -0.76 -12.38
C ILE A 29 -0.09 -1.00 -13.79
N GLN A 30 -0.97 -1.24 -14.77
CA GLN A 30 -0.56 -1.44 -16.17
C GLN A 30 -0.09 -0.15 -16.84
N ASP A 31 -0.79 0.95 -16.60
CA ASP A 31 -0.56 2.23 -17.27
C ASP A 31 0.59 3.04 -16.63
N HIS A 32 0.83 2.86 -15.32
CA HIS A 32 1.82 3.62 -14.55
C HIS A 32 2.77 2.75 -13.70
N PRO A 33 3.33 1.65 -14.23
CA PRO A 33 4.07 0.66 -13.44
C PRO A 33 5.27 1.25 -12.69
N GLU A 34 5.99 2.20 -13.29
CA GLU A 34 7.18 2.83 -12.69
C GLU A 34 6.85 3.80 -11.54
N THR A 35 5.62 4.32 -11.51
CA THR A 35 5.15 5.21 -10.43
C THR A 35 4.54 4.41 -9.29
N VAL A 36 3.82 3.34 -9.61
CA VAL A 36 2.96 2.64 -8.65
C VAL A 36 3.59 1.42 -8.03
N VAL A 37 4.59 0.78 -8.66
CA VAL A 37 5.24 -0.41 -8.13
C VAL A 37 6.76 -0.27 -8.19
N GLY A 38 7.42 -0.56 -7.08
CA GLY A 38 8.88 -0.60 -7.01
C GLY A 38 9.33 -1.43 -5.83
N ALA A 39 10.44 -2.13 -5.98
CA ALA A 39 11.05 -2.89 -4.89
C ALA A 39 12.56 -3.04 -5.13
N GLU A 40 13.31 -2.93 -4.05
CA GLU A 40 14.72 -3.31 -3.97
C GLU A 40 14.84 -4.78 -3.55
N ASP A 41 15.85 -5.49 -4.06
CA ASP A 41 16.03 -6.93 -3.82
C ASP A 41 16.16 -7.26 -2.33
N ILE A 42 16.75 -6.37 -1.52
CA ILE A 42 16.87 -6.54 -0.07
C ILE A 42 15.50 -6.68 0.64
N CYS A 43 14.42 -6.23 0.00
CA CYS A 43 13.07 -6.29 0.53
C CYS A 43 12.33 -7.59 0.17
N GLU A 44 12.90 -8.41 -0.73
CA GLU A 44 12.28 -9.64 -1.21
C GLU A 44 11.79 -10.55 -0.07
N PRO A 45 12.55 -10.82 1.02
CA PRO A 45 12.06 -11.70 2.08
C PRO A 45 10.78 -11.18 2.75
N ALA A 46 10.67 -9.87 2.99
CA ALA A 46 9.50 -9.25 3.61
C ALA A 46 8.28 -9.27 2.68
N ILE A 47 8.50 -9.04 1.38
CA ILE A 47 7.44 -9.09 0.36
C ILE A 47 6.94 -10.53 0.19
N ASN A 48 7.84 -11.51 0.14
CA ASN A 48 7.50 -12.92 -0.01
C ASN A 48 6.77 -13.46 1.22
N GLU A 49 7.20 -13.08 2.43
CA GLU A 49 6.49 -13.40 3.67
C GLU A 49 5.07 -12.85 3.65
N PHE A 50 4.92 -11.55 3.35
CA PHE A 50 3.61 -10.91 3.28
C PHE A 50 2.73 -11.52 2.19
N TYR A 51 3.26 -11.75 0.98
CA TYR A 51 2.55 -12.37 -0.13
C TYR A 51 2.00 -13.75 0.25
N THR A 52 2.88 -14.62 0.76
CA THR A 52 2.53 -16.00 1.09
C THR A 52 1.48 -16.03 2.20
N TRP A 53 1.65 -15.21 3.23
CA TRP A 53 0.68 -15.11 4.32
C TRP A 53 -0.66 -14.50 3.86
N LEU A 54 -0.62 -13.43 3.06
CA LEU A 54 -1.80 -12.74 2.55
C LEU A 54 -2.66 -13.69 1.71
N LEU A 55 -2.07 -14.35 0.72
CA LEU A 55 -2.79 -15.20 -0.22
C LEU A 55 -3.14 -16.55 0.39
N GLY A 56 -2.21 -17.19 1.11
CA GLY A 56 -2.38 -18.53 1.64
C GLY A 56 -3.19 -18.59 2.94
N THR A 57 -3.21 -17.51 3.72
CA THR A 57 -3.83 -17.49 5.05
C THR A 57 -4.89 -16.40 5.17
N TYR A 58 -4.51 -15.13 4.97
CA TYR A 58 -5.36 -14.01 5.35
C TYR A 58 -6.63 -13.90 4.50
N LEU A 59 -6.50 -13.69 3.19
CA LEU A 59 -7.63 -13.51 2.27
C LEU A 59 -8.64 -14.66 2.29
N PRO A 60 -8.24 -15.95 2.17
CA PRO A 60 -9.19 -17.05 2.18
C PRO A 60 -9.84 -17.26 3.57
N THR A 61 -9.17 -16.91 4.66
CA THR A 61 -9.75 -17.04 6.01
C THR A 61 -10.67 -15.88 6.37
N ARG A 62 -10.25 -14.65 6.06
CA ARG A 62 -10.97 -13.42 6.41
C ARG A 62 -12.14 -13.13 5.48
N PHE A 63 -12.02 -13.49 4.21
CA PHE A 63 -13.00 -13.25 3.16
C PHE A 63 -13.31 -14.52 2.34
N PRO A 64 -13.77 -15.62 2.96
CA PRO A 64 -13.97 -16.93 2.30
C PRO A 64 -15.05 -16.94 1.21
N ARG A 65 -15.90 -15.89 1.17
CA ARG A 65 -16.90 -15.68 0.12
C ARG A 65 -16.30 -15.04 -1.14
N MET A 66 -15.13 -14.41 -1.02
CA MET A 66 -14.44 -13.71 -2.10
C MET A 66 -13.20 -14.48 -2.57
N PHE A 67 -12.56 -15.25 -1.69
CA PHE A 67 -11.37 -16.02 -2.03
C PHE A 67 -11.44 -17.45 -1.52
N ARG A 68 -10.92 -18.39 -2.31
CA ARG A 68 -10.79 -19.80 -1.92
C ARG A 68 -9.47 -20.38 -2.36
N LEU A 69 -8.89 -21.21 -1.50
CA LEU A 69 -7.78 -22.06 -1.88
C LEU A 69 -8.27 -23.20 -2.77
N SER A 70 -7.49 -23.50 -3.80
CA SER A 70 -7.70 -24.62 -4.71
C SER A 70 -6.36 -25.25 -5.07
N THR A 71 -6.39 -26.49 -5.56
CA THR A 71 -5.21 -27.14 -6.13
C THR A 71 -5.32 -27.08 -7.65
N ALA A 72 -4.29 -26.57 -8.33
CA ALA A 72 -4.27 -26.53 -9.79
C ALA A 72 -4.28 -27.96 -10.36
N GLN A 73 -5.18 -28.25 -11.31
CA GLN A 73 -5.26 -29.55 -11.98
C GLN A 73 -4.14 -29.69 -13.02
N LYS A 74 -2.93 -30.02 -12.53
CA LYS A 74 -1.77 -30.68 -13.19
C LYS A 74 -0.49 -30.23 -12.47
N GLY A 75 -0.12 -30.94 -11.41
CA GLY A 75 1.20 -30.80 -10.76
C GLY A 75 1.26 -29.75 -9.64
N VAL A 76 0.50 -30.00 -8.56
CA VAL A 76 0.78 -29.59 -7.16
C VAL A 76 1.22 -28.14 -6.92
N THR A 77 0.55 -27.16 -7.51
CA THR A 77 0.61 -25.79 -7.01
C THR A 77 -0.73 -25.43 -6.40
N ASN A 78 -0.71 -25.05 -5.12
CA ASN A 78 -1.88 -24.46 -4.48
C ASN A 78 -2.04 -23.05 -5.03
N VAL A 79 -3.28 -22.68 -5.34
CA VAL A 79 -3.64 -21.36 -5.85
C VAL A 79 -4.70 -20.72 -4.97
N LEU A 80 -4.65 -19.40 -4.88
CA LEU A 80 -5.76 -18.59 -4.41
C LEU A 80 -6.64 -18.25 -5.62
N ARG A 81 -7.91 -18.64 -5.58
CA ARG A 81 -8.91 -18.22 -6.56
C ARG A 81 -9.71 -17.04 -6.01
N SER A 82 -9.74 -15.94 -6.74
CA SER A 82 -10.70 -14.86 -6.56
C SER A 82 -12.05 -15.27 -7.15
N LEU A 83 -13.06 -15.42 -6.30
CA LEU A 83 -14.44 -15.69 -6.73
C LEU A 83 -15.12 -14.44 -7.29
N VAL A 84 -14.54 -13.26 -7.06
CA VAL A 84 -15.07 -11.98 -7.53
C VAL A 84 -14.61 -11.69 -8.95
N THR A 85 -13.31 -11.85 -9.23
CA THR A 85 -12.74 -11.59 -10.57
C THR A 85 -12.61 -12.84 -11.43
N GLY A 86 -12.70 -14.03 -10.83
CA GLY A 86 -12.49 -15.32 -11.50
C GLY A 86 -11.03 -15.70 -11.70
N GLU A 87 -10.08 -14.85 -11.29
CA GLU A 87 -8.65 -15.05 -11.45
C GLU A 87 -8.07 -16.05 -10.44
N GLU A 88 -6.97 -16.69 -10.82
CA GLU A 88 -6.21 -17.61 -9.97
C GLU A 88 -4.77 -17.13 -9.82
N PHE A 89 -4.25 -17.20 -8.59
CA PHE A 89 -2.94 -16.69 -8.22
C PHE A 89 -2.14 -17.81 -7.53
N CYS A 90 -0.90 -18.01 -7.96
CA CYS A 90 0.01 -18.95 -7.32
C CYS A 90 0.27 -18.54 -5.87
N LEU A 91 0.26 -19.50 -4.92
CA LEU A 91 0.63 -19.21 -3.54
C LEU A 91 2.15 -19.01 -3.36
N ASP A 92 2.95 -19.59 -4.24
CA ASP A 92 4.39 -19.33 -4.28
C ASP A 92 4.63 -17.94 -4.91
N PRO A 93 5.38 -17.04 -4.23
CA PRO A 93 5.73 -15.74 -4.78
C PRO A 93 6.50 -15.87 -6.11
N PRO A 94 6.28 -14.95 -7.07
CA PRO A 94 7.15 -14.82 -8.24
C PRO A 94 8.62 -14.57 -7.87
N GLU A 95 9.53 -14.86 -8.80
CA GLU A 95 10.98 -14.65 -8.61
C GLU A 95 11.32 -13.18 -8.32
N LYS A 96 10.62 -12.23 -8.94
CA LYS A 96 10.89 -10.80 -8.75
C LYS A 96 9.93 -10.19 -7.73
N PRO A 97 10.42 -9.44 -6.73
CA PRO A 97 9.55 -8.83 -5.71
C PRO A 97 8.53 -7.85 -6.30
N VAL A 98 8.90 -7.12 -7.36
CA VAL A 98 7.96 -6.23 -8.06
C VAL A 98 6.76 -6.97 -8.65
N ASP A 99 6.92 -8.21 -9.09
CA ASP A 99 5.83 -8.99 -9.67
C ASP A 99 4.91 -9.55 -8.58
N ALA A 100 5.46 -9.92 -7.42
CA ALA A 100 4.67 -10.21 -6.22
C ALA A 100 3.81 -9.01 -5.80
N LEU A 101 4.39 -7.80 -5.78
CA LEU A 101 3.68 -6.56 -5.43
C LEU A 101 2.60 -6.18 -6.44
N LYS A 102 2.80 -6.42 -7.74
CA LYS A 102 1.74 -6.26 -8.76
C LYS A 102 0.57 -7.18 -8.46
N ILE A 103 0.81 -8.43 -8.09
CA ILE A 103 -0.27 -9.37 -7.73
C ILE A 103 -1.02 -8.89 -6.47
N VAL A 104 -0.29 -8.46 -5.43
CA VAL A 104 -0.89 -7.88 -4.21
C VAL A 104 -1.79 -6.68 -4.56
N GLY A 105 -1.29 -5.73 -5.36
CA GLY A 105 -2.04 -4.54 -5.75
C GLY A 105 -3.28 -4.83 -6.60
N ARG A 106 -3.33 -5.97 -7.28
CA ARG A 106 -4.51 -6.44 -8.03
C ARG A 106 -5.53 -7.17 -7.17
N LEU A 107 -5.13 -7.66 -6.00
CA LEU A 107 -5.98 -8.43 -5.09
C LEU A 107 -6.63 -7.57 -4.01
N VAL A 108 -5.94 -6.51 -3.56
CA VAL A 108 -6.35 -5.71 -2.41
C VAL A 108 -6.42 -4.24 -2.78
N ASP A 109 -7.49 -3.57 -2.34
CA ASP A 109 -7.72 -2.14 -2.53
C ASP A 109 -7.02 -1.27 -1.48
N ASP A 110 -5.83 -1.69 -1.05
CA ASP A 110 -4.96 -0.95 -0.14
C ASP A 110 -3.60 -0.75 -0.81
N ASP A 111 -2.95 0.36 -0.48
CA ASP A 111 -1.58 0.62 -0.86
C ASP A 111 -0.63 0.12 0.23
N PHE A 112 0.44 -0.57 -0.17
CA PHE A 112 1.40 -1.19 0.74
C PHE A 112 2.78 -0.58 0.59
N GLN A 113 3.45 -0.37 1.72
CA GLN A 113 4.81 0.11 1.80
C GLN A 113 5.62 -0.80 2.71
N PHE A 114 6.81 -1.19 2.26
CA PHE A 114 7.69 -2.10 2.94
C PHE A 114 8.91 -1.35 3.43
N LEU A 115 9.06 -1.32 4.75
CA LEU A 115 10.15 -0.68 5.44
C LEU A 115 11.15 -1.74 5.90
N VAL A 116 12.43 -1.53 5.61
CA VAL A 116 13.53 -2.37 6.08
C VAL A 116 14.39 -1.55 7.03
N ARG A 117 14.95 -2.19 8.06
CA ARG A 117 15.86 -1.52 8.98
C ARG A 117 17.08 -1.01 8.21
N SER A 118 17.48 0.23 8.47
CA SER A 118 18.64 0.85 7.83
C SER A 118 19.93 0.09 8.16
N GLU A 119 20.86 0.01 7.21
CA GLU A 119 22.15 -0.68 7.37
C GLU A 119 23.01 -0.06 8.49
N ASP A 120 22.92 1.26 8.67
CA ASP A 120 23.58 1.99 9.75
C ASP A 120 22.89 1.82 11.13
N GLY A 121 21.80 1.06 11.18
CA GLY A 121 21.01 0.82 12.39
C GLY A 121 20.16 2.00 12.85
N ASP A 122 20.16 3.11 12.09
CA ASP A 122 19.48 4.35 12.44
C ASP A 122 18.18 4.52 11.63
N GLY A 123 17.14 3.84 12.11
CA GLY A 123 15.77 3.93 11.62
C GLY A 123 15.45 2.93 10.51
N TYR A 124 14.41 3.26 9.73
CA TYR A 124 13.86 2.42 8.68
C TYR A 124 13.90 3.15 7.33
N VAL A 125 14.14 2.38 6.27
CA VAL A 125 14.23 2.83 4.88
C VAL A 125 13.10 2.20 4.09
N LEU A 126 12.45 3.00 3.24
CA LEU A 126 11.46 2.48 2.31
C LEU A 126 12.16 1.70 1.19
N LYS A 127 11.78 0.43 1.01
CA LYS A 127 12.43 -0.46 0.04
C LYS A 127 11.45 -1.16 -0.90
N GLY A 128 10.15 -1.15 -0.62
CA GLY A 128 9.13 -1.71 -1.50
C GLY A 128 7.83 -0.93 -1.44
N ILE A 129 7.15 -0.80 -2.57
CA ILE A 129 5.86 -0.11 -2.69
C ILE A 129 4.93 -0.80 -3.69
N VAL A 130 3.65 -0.80 -3.37
CA VAL A 130 2.57 -0.81 -4.34
C VAL A 130 1.59 0.29 -3.95
N THR A 131 1.55 1.39 -4.70
CA THR A 131 0.81 2.61 -4.37
C THR A 131 0.02 3.10 -5.59
N CYS A 132 -1.26 2.73 -5.66
CA CYS A 132 -2.15 3.14 -6.76
C CYS A 132 -2.94 4.41 -6.44
N CYS A 133 -3.09 4.78 -5.16
CA CYS A 133 -3.84 5.95 -4.70
C CYS A 133 -2.95 6.95 -3.96
N PRO A 134 -1.87 7.47 -4.58
CA PRO A 134 -1.03 8.47 -3.93
C PRO A 134 -1.82 9.75 -3.66
N SER A 135 -1.56 10.36 -2.50
CA SER A 135 -2.13 11.65 -2.11
C SER A 135 -1.13 12.77 -2.38
N GLY A 136 -0.88 13.09 -3.65
CA GLY A 136 -0.11 14.29 -4.03
C GLY A 136 1.40 14.15 -4.05
N PHE A 137 1.92 12.93 -3.98
CA PHE A 137 3.34 12.65 -4.13
C PHE A 137 3.59 11.29 -4.76
N ASP A 138 4.63 11.24 -5.57
CA ASP A 138 5.10 10.02 -6.21
C ASP A 138 5.93 9.18 -5.22
N MET A 139 5.41 8.01 -4.86
CA MET A 139 6.04 7.11 -3.91
C MET A 139 7.28 6.41 -4.45
N SER A 140 7.40 6.20 -5.77
CA SER A 140 8.58 5.55 -6.33
C SER A 140 9.83 6.39 -6.13
N LYS A 141 9.68 7.73 -6.17
CA LYS A 141 10.75 8.70 -5.85
C LYS A 141 11.16 8.72 -4.38
N LYS A 142 10.44 7.99 -3.51
CA LYS A 142 10.72 7.90 -2.07
C LYS A 142 11.44 6.61 -1.69
N ILE A 143 11.58 5.65 -2.61
CA ILE A 143 12.35 4.43 -2.38
C ILE A 143 13.79 4.82 -2.04
N ASN A 144 14.41 4.08 -1.14
CA ASN A 144 15.74 4.32 -0.57
C ASN A 144 15.87 5.53 0.37
N LEU A 145 14.79 6.27 0.63
CA LEU A 145 14.78 7.30 1.66
C LEU A 145 14.45 6.73 3.04
N LYS A 146 15.07 7.29 4.08
CA LYS A 146 14.67 6.98 5.46
C LYS A 146 13.29 7.56 5.74
N LEU A 147 12.58 6.93 6.67
CA LEU A 147 11.24 7.35 7.05
C LEU A 147 11.17 8.84 7.41
N ARG A 148 12.14 9.36 8.16
CA ARG A 148 12.23 10.80 8.48
C ARG A 148 12.45 11.71 7.27
N ASP A 149 13.19 11.25 6.26
CA ASP A 149 13.47 12.05 5.06
C ASP A 149 12.24 12.12 4.15
N ILE A 150 11.46 11.03 4.08
CA ILE A 150 10.15 11.01 3.41
C ILE A 150 9.22 12.06 4.04
N HIS A 151 9.23 12.17 5.37
CA HIS A 151 8.36 13.05 6.13
C HIS A 151 8.89 14.48 6.32
N LYS A 152 10.09 14.81 5.79
CA LYS A 152 10.69 16.15 5.89
C LYS A 152 9.74 17.30 5.47
N PRO A 153 8.89 17.17 4.44
CA PRO A 153 7.98 18.24 4.05
C PRO A 153 6.85 18.52 5.04
N ILE A 154 6.61 17.65 6.03
CA ILE A 154 5.48 17.78 6.95
C ILE A 154 5.78 18.83 8.03
N PRO A 155 4.97 19.88 8.17
CA PRO A 155 5.21 20.95 9.14
C PRO A 155 5.31 20.42 10.58
N GLY A 156 6.42 20.74 11.25
CA GLY A 156 6.66 20.36 12.65
C GLY A 156 6.99 18.87 12.85
N TYR A 157 7.18 18.09 11.79
CA TYR A 157 7.47 16.66 11.90
C TYR A 157 8.76 16.38 12.68
N LYS A 158 9.84 17.06 12.32
CA LYS A 158 11.16 16.87 12.92
C LYS A 158 11.13 17.17 14.43
N GLU A 159 10.46 18.25 14.81
CA GLU A 159 10.43 18.73 16.19
C GLU A 159 9.46 17.94 17.06
N LYS A 160 8.32 17.50 16.50
CA LYS A 160 7.19 16.95 17.29
C LYS A 160 6.99 15.46 17.14
N LEU A 161 7.37 14.86 16.01
CA LEU A 161 6.93 13.51 15.64
C LEU A 161 8.08 12.52 15.42
N GLU A 162 9.19 12.94 14.82
CA GLU A 162 10.29 12.06 14.38
C GLU A 162 10.72 11.06 15.46
N LYS A 163 11.17 11.55 16.63
CA LYS A 163 11.62 10.69 17.74
C LYS A 163 10.56 9.73 18.25
N SER A 164 9.28 10.13 18.19
CA SER A 164 8.18 9.27 18.65
C SER A 164 7.89 8.16 17.66
N MET A 165 8.03 8.44 16.37
CA MET A 165 7.82 7.47 15.31
C MET A 165 8.97 6.45 15.23
N ASP A 166 10.22 6.90 15.34
CA ASP A 166 11.37 5.98 15.35
C ASP A 166 11.24 4.95 16.49
N ARG A 167 10.95 5.43 17.71
CA ARG A 167 10.70 4.56 18.87
C ARG A 167 9.49 3.64 18.71
N PHE A 168 8.49 4.05 17.92
CA PHE A 168 7.31 3.24 17.68
C PHE A 168 7.68 2.03 16.82
N PHE A 169 8.37 2.25 15.69
CA PHE A 169 8.79 1.17 14.81
C PHE A 169 9.81 0.23 15.49
N ASP A 170 10.74 0.76 16.29
CA ASP A 170 11.70 -0.05 17.06
C ASP A 170 11.03 -1.01 18.07
N ARG A 171 9.80 -0.70 18.52
CA ARG A 171 9.05 -1.48 19.51
C ARG A 171 7.93 -2.31 18.91
N LEU A 172 7.71 -2.26 17.60
CA LEU A 172 6.62 -2.98 16.96
C LEU A 172 6.97 -4.48 16.90
N GLU A 173 6.21 -5.28 17.63
CA GLU A 173 6.42 -6.73 17.74
C GLU A 173 5.58 -7.52 16.73
N VAL A 174 6.07 -8.69 16.32
CA VAL A 174 5.32 -9.64 15.48
C VAL A 174 3.97 -9.97 16.11
N GLY A 175 2.90 -9.95 15.31
CA GLY A 175 1.54 -10.19 15.76
C GLY A 175 0.84 -8.96 16.35
N THR A 176 1.54 -7.82 16.47
CA THR A 176 0.92 -6.55 16.87
C THR A 176 0.46 -5.77 15.64
N PHE A 177 -0.85 -5.49 15.59
CA PHE A 177 -1.45 -4.63 14.58
C PHE A 177 -1.80 -3.27 15.19
N VAL A 178 -1.51 -2.20 14.48
CA VAL A 178 -1.73 -0.83 14.92
C VAL A 178 -2.31 -0.04 13.75
N LYS A 179 -3.29 0.81 14.02
CA LYS A 179 -3.88 1.71 13.02
C LYS A 179 -3.83 3.17 13.48
N ARG A 180 -3.85 4.06 12.49
CA ARG A 180 -4.05 5.50 12.65
C ARG A 180 -4.80 6.02 11.44
N VAL A 181 -5.55 7.09 11.65
CA VAL A 181 -6.22 7.79 10.55
C VAL A 181 -5.35 8.96 10.09
N ASN A 182 -5.18 9.07 8.78
CA ASN A 182 -4.71 10.26 8.11
C ASN A 182 -5.82 10.77 7.18
N TRP A 183 -5.93 12.07 6.99
CA TRP A 183 -6.96 12.64 6.12
C TRP A 183 -6.44 13.91 5.44
N THR A 184 -7.04 14.21 4.29
CA THR A 184 -6.88 15.46 3.55
C THR A 184 -8.21 15.76 2.86
N ILE A 185 -8.36 16.97 2.31
CA ILE A 185 -9.49 17.35 1.45
C ILE A 185 -8.94 17.57 0.04
N THR A 186 -9.59 16.99 -0.96
CA THR A 186 -9.28 17.16 -2.38
C THR A 186 -10.51 17.71 -3.10
N THR A 187 -10.28 18.46 -4.17
CA THR A 187 -11.34 19.03 -5.03
C THR A 187 -11.66 18.13 -6.24
N SER A 188 -10.93 17.03 -6.40
CA SER A 188 -11.10 16.04 -7.45
C SER A 188 -11.42 14.67 -6.86
N ASN A 189 -12.21 13.87 -7.57
CA ASN A 189 -12.48 12.47 -7.25
C ASN A 189 -11.43 11.50 -7.84
N GLU A 190 -10.40 12.02 -8.51
CA GLU A 190 -9.29 11.23 -9.05
C GLU A 190 -8.43 10.65 -7.91
N LEU A 191 -8.33 9.32 -7.89
CA LEU A 191 -7.62 8.60 -6.83
C LEU A 191 -6.14 8.40 -7.14
N PHE A 192 -5.77 8.30 -8.42
CA PHE A 192 -4.37 8.27 -8.83
C PHE A 192 -3.85 9.70 -9.00
N THR A 193 -3.34 10.29 -7.92
CA THR A 193 -2.85 11.67 -7.92
C THR A 193 -1.41 11.77 -7.42
N PRO A 194 -0.38 11.46 -8.24
CA PRO A 194 1.02 11.42 -7.82
C PRO A 194 1.67 12.81 -7.63
N SER A 195 0.91 13.89 -7.82
CA SER A 195 1.36 15.27 -7.60
C SER A 195 0.17 16.22 -7.46
N GLY A 196 0.36 17.38 -6.82
CA GLY A 196 -0.56 18.51 -6.94
C GLY A 196 -1.70 18.60 -5.94
N THR A 197 -1.84 17.67 -4.99
CA THR A 197 -2.78 17.81 -3.85
C THR A 197 -2.15 18.42 -2.61
N HIS A 198 -0.85 18.67 -2.63
CA HIS A 198 -0.12 19.34 -1.57
C HIS A 198 0.57 20.56 -2.15
N LEU A 199 0.37 21.71 -1.50
CA LEU A 199 1.13 22.93 -1.76
C LEU A 199 2.41 22.88 -0.94
N TYR A 200 3.55 22.83 -1.63
CA TYR A 200 4.84 23.03 -0.99
C TYR A 200 5.20 24.52 -0.93
N GLU A 201 6.12 24.88 -0.04
CA GLU A 201 6.57 26.26 0.12
C GLU A 201 7.11 26.82 -1.20
N GLY A 202 6.49 27.89 -1.70
CA GLY A 202 6.85 28.51 -2.98
C GLY A 202 6.03 28.07 -4.19
N GLU A 203 5.07 27.16 -4.02
CA GLU A 203 4.13 26.76 -5.09
C GLU A 203 2.87 27.63 -5.07
N GLU A 204 2.43 28.08 -6.25
CA GLU A 204 1.14 28.74 -6.44
C GLU A 204 0.10 27.70 -6.88
N MET A 205 -1.09 27.74 -6.25
CA MET A 205 -2.19 26.91 -6.71
C MET A 205 -2.73 27.50 -8.02
N PRO A 206 -2.83 26.72 -9.11
CA PRO A 206 -3.58 27.15 -10.28
C PRO A 206 -5.03 27.42 -9.86
N GLU A 207 -5.63 28.47 -10.43
CA GLU A 207 -7.04 28.77 -10.20
C GLU A 207 -7.88 27.65 -10.83
N VAL A 208 -8.59 26.89 -10.00
CA VAL A 208 -9.44 25.78 -10.46
C VAL A 208 -10.90 26.20 -10.32
N GLU A 209 -11.63 26.20 -11.44
CA GLU A 209 -13.07 26.40 -11.44
C GLU A 209 -13.76 25.11 -10.97
N ILE A 210 -14.39 25.14 -9.79
CA ILE A 210 -15.02 23.98 -9.18
C ILE A 210 -16.54 24.06 -9.39
N ASP A 211 -17.10 23.11 -10.15
CA ASP A 211 -18.55 22.93 -10.22
C ASP A 211 -19.05 22.22 -8.97
N ILE A 212 -19.72 22.96 -8.08
CA ILE A 212 -20.25 22.44 -6.82
C ILE A 212 -21.22 21.27 -7.01
N ASN A 213 -21.84 21.14 -8.19
CA ASN A 213 -22.77 20.04 -8.49
C ASN A 213 -22.07 18.73 -8.84
N GLN A 214 -20.76 18.76 -9.07
CA GLN A 214 -19.93 17.58 -9.36
C GLN A 214 -19.15 17.09 -8.12
N VAL A 215 -19.31 17.76 -6.98
CA VAL A 215 -18.68 17.37 -5.72
C VAL A 215 -19.41 16.14 -5.15
N SER A 216 -18.72 15.00 -5.17
CA SER A 216 -19.15 13.77 -4.48
C SER A 216 -18.59 13.72 -3.06
N PHE A 217 -19.43 13.45 -2.07
CA PHE A 217 -19.04 13.19 -0.67
C PHE A 217 -18.89 11.70 -0.40
#